data_AF-A0A7Y0X4R7-F1
#
_entry.id   AF-A0A7Y0X4R7-F1
#
_cell.length_a   1.000
_cell.length_b   1.000
_cell.length_c   1.000
_cell.angle_alpha   90.00
_cell.angle_beta   90.00
_cell.angle_gamma   90.00
#
_symmetry.space_group_name_H-M   'P 1'
#
loop_
_entity.id
_entity.type
_entity.pdbx_description
1 polymer ?
#
loop_
_entity_poly.entity_id
_entity_poly.type
_entity_poly.pdbx_seq_one_letter_code
_entity_poly.pdbx_strand_id
1 'polypeptide(L)'
;PLMVNALGFYGQVALLKGRSNYLCLDRLSRQMVESHTNESDPTLLTQLVKVRAWSSETKTGDLGDCDDLPEDSMIIPTITSTNDNC
;
A
#
# COMPACT_ATOMS: atom_id res chain seq x y z
N PRO A 1 19.51 -9.92 -3.16
CA PRO A 1 18.68 -10.98 -3.77
C PRO A 1 19.55 -12.17 -4.21
N LEU A 2 19.08 -13.41 -4.02
CA LEU A 2 19.88 -14.62 -4.27
C LEU A 2 20.38 -14.71 -5.72
N MET A 3 19.54 -14.31 -6.67
CA MET A 3 19.88 -14.30 -8.10
C MET A 3 20.97 -13.28 -8.47
N VAL A 4 20.96 -12.09 -7.86
CA VAL A 4 21.96 -11.04 -8.08
C VAL A 4 23.34 -11.49 -7.58
N ASN A 5 23.36 -12.12 -6.40
CA ASN A 5 24.58 -12.67 -5.81
C ASN A 5 25.12 -13.84 -6.64
N ALA A 6 24.24 -14.71 -7.15
CA ALA A 6 24.62 -15.85 -7.97
C ALA A 6 25.18 -15.45 -9.35
N LEU A 7 24.67 -14.37 -9.94
CA LEU A 7 25.07 -13.89 -11.27
C LEU A 7 26.19 -12.85 -11.24
N GLY A 8 26.61 -12.37 -10.06
CA GLY A 8 27.58 -11.27 -9.95
C GLY A 8 27.10 -10.01 -10.64
N PHE A 9 25.79 -9.72 -10.60
CA PHE A 9 25.19 -8.56 -11.25
C PHE A 9 25.33 -7.30 -10.38
N TYR A 10 25.82 -6.20 -10.94
CA TYR A 10 26.08 -4.94 -10.21
C TYR A 10 25.13 -3.78 -10.59
N GLY A 11 24.10 -4.05 -11.39
CA GLY A 11 23.12 -3.04 -11.79
C GLY A 11 22.07 -2.77 -10.71
N GLN A 12 21.26 -1.73 -10.93
CA GLN A 12 20.07 -1.48 -10.11
C GLN A 12 19.04 -2.60 -10.34
N VAL A 13 18.49 -3.11 -9.26
CA VAL A 13 17.42 -4.11 -9.27
C VAL A 13 16.24 -3.58 -8.51
N ALA A 14 15.05 -3.82 -9.02
CA ALA A 14 13.79 -3.54 -8.35
C ALA A 14 13.00 -4.84 -8.21
N LEU A 15 12.24 -4.96 -7.13
CA LEU A 15 11.29 -6.05 -6.97
C LEU A 15 10.06 -5.73 -7.84
N LEU A 16 9.73 -6.62 -8.77
CA LEU A 16 8.56 -6.45 -9.63
C LEU A 16 7.34 -7.10 -8.95
N LYS A 17 6.52 -6.30 -8.27
CA LYS A 17 5.18 -6.68 -7.82
C LYS A 17 4.11 -5.92 -8.62
N GLY A 18 2.89 -6.43 -8.64
CA GLY A 18 1.76 -5.73 -9.29
C GLY A 18 1.44 -4.42 -8.56
N ARG A 19 0.93 -3.41 -9.27
CA ARG A 19 0.56 -2.09 -8.71
C ARG A 19 -0.38 -2.17 -7.50
N SER A 20 -1.22 -3.20 -7.47
CA SER A 20 -2.15 -3.48 -6.37
C SER A 20 -1.47 -3.90 -5.05
N ASN A 21 -0.14 -4.08 -5.05
CA ASN A 21 0.64 -4.31 -3.84
C ASN A 21 1.18 -3.01 -3.23
N TYR A 22 1.08 -1.88 -3.94
CA TYR A 22 1.67 -0.62 -3.52
C TYR A 22 0.60 0.40 -3.15
N LEU A 23 0.84 1.12 -2.06
CA LEU A 23 0.00 2.20 -1.60
C LEU A 23 -0.03 3.34 -2.63
N CYS A 24 -1.23 3.77 -3.01
CA CYS A 24 -1.44 4.97 -3.79
C CYS A 24 -1.81 6.14 -2.87
N LEU A 25 -0.91 7.11 -2.74
CA LEU A 25 -1.10 8.26 -1.83
C LEU A 25 -2.31 9.12 -2.19
N ASP A 26 -2.57 9.31 -3.49
CA ASP A 26 -3.72 10.07 -3.96
C ASP A 26 -5.03 9.39 -3.53
N ARG A 27 -5.14 8.07 -3.75
CA ARG A 27 -6.32 7.30 -3.35
C ARG A 27 -6.49 7.21 -1.85
N LEU A 28 -5.40 7.03 -1.09
CA LEU A 28 -5.44 7.10 0.37
C LEU A 28 -6.04 8.45 0.83
N SER A 29 -5.61 9.56 0.23
CA SER A 29 -6.11 10.89 0.61
C SER A 29 -7.60 11.06 0.31
N ARG A 30 -8.07 10.59 -0.87
CA ARG A 30 -9.50 10.59 -1.23
C ARG A 30 -10.31 9.73 -0.27
N GLN A 31 -9.85 8.51 -0.01
CA GLN A 31 -10.52 7.57 0.88
C GLN A 31 -10.64 8.14 2.30
N MET A 32 -9.60 8.83 2.79
CA MET A 32 -9.68 9.51 4.09
C MET A 32 -10.78 10.57 4.11
N VAL A 33 -10.91 11.40 3.08
CA VAL A 33 -11.97 12.43 3.01
C VAL A 33 -13.36 11.79 2.95
N GLU A 34 -13.55 10.80 2.07
CA GLU A 34 -14.84 10.11 1.89
C GLU A 34 -15.28 9.36 3.16
N SER A 35 -14.32 8.80 3.91
CA SER A 35 -14.62 8.06 5.14
C SER A 35 -15.09 8.97 6.28
N HIS A 36 -14.73 10.27 6.27
CA HIS A 36 -15.22 11.25 7.23
C HIS A 36 -16.66 11.72 6.94
N THR A 37 -17.11 11.61 5.68
CA THR A 37 -18.45 12.07 5.27
C THR A 37 -19.53 11.00 5.38
N ASN A 38 -19.16 9.72 5.35
CA ASN A 38 -20.06 8.59 5.42
C ASN A 38 -20.01 7.94 6.81
N GLU A 39 -21.09 7.29 7.24
CA GLU A 39 -21.11 6.37 8.40
C GLU A 39 -20.26 5.12 8.11
N SER A 40 -18.96 5.33 7.96
CA SER A 40 -18.00 4.28 7.64
C SER A 40 -17.79 3.41 8.87
N ASP A 41 -17.61 2.11 8.65
CA ASP A 41 -17.29 1.16 9.72
C ASP A 41 -16.05 1.67 10.52
N PRO A 42 -16.15 1.85 11.85
CA PRO A 42 -15.05 2.28 12.70
C PRO A 42 -13.77 1.45 12.52
N THR A 43 -13.92 0.18 12.16
CA THR A 43 -12.82 -0.76 11.91
C THR A 43 -12.02 -0.35 10.68
N LEU A 44 -12.70 0.00 9.57
CA LEU A 44 -12.06 0.43 8.33
C LEU A 44 -11.39 1.79 8.50
N LEU A 45 -12.01 2.70 9.26
CA LEU A 45 -11.40 4.00 9.59
C LEU A 45 -10.11 3.82 10.38
N THR A 46 -10.10 2.92 11.36
CA THR A 46 -8.91 2.60 12.16
C THR A 46 -7.78 2.07 11.28
N GLN A 47 -8.08 1.19 10.33
CA GLN A 47 -7.10 0.69 9.36
C GLN A 47 -6.56 1.80 8.45
N LEU A 48 -7.42 2.70 7.95
CA LEU A 48 -6.99 3.83 7.12
C LEU A 48 -6.05 4.78 7.87
N VAL A 49 -6.31 5.05 9.15
CA VAL A 49 -5.44 5.87 10.00
C VAL A 49 -4.09 5.20 10.22
N LYS A 50 -4.06 3.88 10.47
CA LYS A 50 -2.83 3.10 10.60
C LYS A 50 -1.99 3.16 9.32
N VAL A 51 -2.61 2.91 8.16
CA VAL A 51 -1.94 3.01 6.86
C VAL A 51 -1.42 4.43 6.61
N ARG A 52 -2.15 5.46 7.02
CA ARG A 52 -1.69 6.86 6.90
C ARG A 52 -0.44 7.12 7.72
N ALA A 53 -0.38 6.64 8.97
CA ALA A 53 0.82 6.74 9.80
C ALA A 53 2.00 6.01 9.13
N TRP A 54 1.79 4.75 8.76
CA TRP A 54 2.78 3.91 8.09
C TRP A 54 3.30 4.51 6.76
N SER A 55 2.44 5.20 6.01
CA SER A 55 2.81 5.81 4.72
C SER A 55 3.94 6.83 4.82
N SER A 56 4.16 7.40 6.01
CA SER A 56 5.25 8.35 6.26
C SER A 56 6.56 7.67 6.68
N GLU A 57 6.51 6.39 7.03
CA GLU A 57 7.64 5.61 7.55
C GLU A 57 8.19 4.62 6.52
N THR A 58 7.32 4.15 5.61
CA THR A 58 7.69 3.21 4.55
C THR A 58 8.64 3.83 3.52
N LYS A 59 9.61 3.03 3.05
CA LYS A 59 10.55 3.40 1.98
C LYS A 59 10.09 2.92 0.60
N THR A 60 9.28 1.88 0.56
CA THR A 60 8.86 1.17 -0.66
C THR A 60 7.42 1.47 -1.02
N GLY A 61 6.57 1.74 -0.01
CA GLY A 61 5.12 1.81 -0.18
C GLY A 61 4.47 0.44 -0.43
N ASP A 62 5.19 -0.66 -0.25
CA ASP A 62 4.67 -2.03 -0.41
C ASP A 62 3.78 -2.37 0.79
N LEU A 63 2.50 -2.60 0.55
CA LEU A 63 1.53 -2.91 1.62
C LEU A 63 1.84 -4.23 2.32
N GLY A 64 2.61 -5.13 1.69
CA GLY A 64 3.10 -6.34 2.37
C GLY A 64 4.08 -6.06 3.50
N ASP A 65 4.65 -4.85 3.58
CA ASP A 65 5.51 -4.40 4.69
C ASP A 65 4.70 -3.66 5.79
N CYS A 66 3.36 -3.68 5.72
CA CYS A 66 2.47 -3.01 6.67
C CYS A 66 1.85 -4.02 7.65
N ASP A 67 2.53 -4.33 8.74
CA ASP A 67 2.08 -5.30 9.77
C ASP A 67 0.74 -4.92 10.43
N ASP A 68 0.41 -3.63 10.41
CA ASP A 68 -0.79 -3.06 11.01
C ASP A 68 -2.06 -3.24 10.16
N LEU A 69 -1.91 -3.73 8.93
CA LEU A 69 -2.99 -3.94 7.96
C LEU A 69 -3.13 -5.45 7.65
N PRO A 70 -4.31 -6.07 7.89
CA PRO A 70 -4.56 -7.42 7.46
C PRO A 70 -4.45 -7.57 5.93
N GLU A 71 -3.83 -8.65 5.46
CA GLU A 71 -3.63 -8.91 4.02
C GLU A 71 -4.96 -9.05 3.23
N ASP A 72 -6.04 -9.42 3.90
CA ASP A 72 -7.39 -9.57 3.35
C ASP A 72 -8.27 -8.33 3.59
N SER A 73 -7.69 -7.22 4.06
CA SER A 73 -8.45 -6.01 4.38
C SER A 73 -9.19 -5.47 3.15
N MET A 74 -10.47 -5.17 3.35
CA MET A 74 -11.34 -4.60 2.33
C MET A 74 -10.93 -3.18 1.89
N ILE A 75 -10.06 -2.49 2.64
CA ILE A 75 -9.60 -1.15 2.23
C ILE A 75 -8.49 -1.22 1.17
N ILE A 76 -7.76 -2.32 1.06
CA ILE A 76 -6.62 -2.46 0.12
C ILE A 76 -7.00 -2.05 -1.32
N PRO A 77 -8.09 -2.56 -1.94
CA PRO A 77 -8.47 -2.15 -3.30
C PRO A 77 -8.89 -0.67 -3.40
N THR A 78 -9.26 -0.02 -2.29
CA THR A 78 -9.64 1.40 -2.31
C THR A 78 -8.42 2.31 -2.26
N ILE A 79 -7.33 1.88 -1.62
CA ILE A 79 -6.08 2.65 -1.42
C ILE A 79 -4.93 2.25 -2.35
N THR A 80 -5.12 1.28 -3.25
CA THR A 80 -4.11 0.81 -4.22
C THR A 80 -4.45 1.20 -5.65
N SER A 81 -3.47 1.14 -6.54
CA SER A 81 -3.64 1.39 -7.97
C SER A 81 -3.75 0.08 -8.77
N THR A 82 -4.48 0.13 -9.87
CA THR A 82 -4.58 -0.95 -10.88
C THR A 82 -4.29 -0.37 -12.26
N ASN A 83 -4.25 -1.20 -13.31
CA ASN A 83 -4.08 -0.68 -14.68
C ASN A 83 -5.22 0.25 -15.11
N ASP A 84 -6.41 0.06 -14.53
CA ASP A 84 -7.62 0.81 -14.86
C ASP A 84 -7.84 2.02 -13.93
N ASN A 85 -7.01 2.19 -12.90
CA ASN A 85 -7.09 3.33 -11.98
C ASN A 85 -5.73 3.68 -11.33
N CYS A 86 -5.35 4.97 -11.44
CA CYS A 86 -4.03 5.51 -11.13
C CYS A 86 -2.87 4.91 -11.95
#